data_AF-A0A081R3H2-F1
#
_entry.id   AF-A0A081R3H2-F1
#
_cell.length_a   1.000
_cell.length_b   1.000
_cell.length_c   1.000
_cell.angle_alpha   90.00
_cell.angle_beta   90.00
_cell.angle_gamma   90.00
#
_symmetry.space_group_name_H-M   'P 1'
#
loop_
_entity.id
_entity.type
_entity.pdbx_description
1 polymer ?
#
loop_
_entity_poly.entity_id
_entity_poly.type
_entity_poly.pdbx_seq_one_letter_code
_entity_poly.pdbx_strand_id
1 'polypeptide(L)' 'MNIKLKMAMRPKKNIRFQAPQIEKGFIDFKTGRRVDINPVTRKETFVD' A
#
# COMPACT_ATOMS: atom_id res chain seq x y z
N MET A 1 9.42 35.99 8.32
CA MET A 1 8.57 35.45 7.24
C MET A 1 7.62 34.43 7.83
N ASN A 2 6.29 34.58 7.68
CA ASN A 2 5.31 33.66 8.27
C ASN A 2 5.30 32.30 7.56
N ILE A 3 5.58 31.22 8.29
CA ILE A 3 5.63 29.85 7.76
C ILE A 3 4.27 29.42 7.18
N LYS A 4 3.16 29.82 7.83
CA LYS A 4 1.80 29.55 7.34
C LYS A 4 1.57 30.11 5.94
N LEU A 5 2.01 31.34 5.69
CA LEU A 5 1.89 32.01 4.39
C LEU A 5 2.75 31.30 3.33
N LYS A 6 3.98 30.89 3.69
CA LYS A 6 4.86 30.10 2.83
C LYS A 6 4.22 28.79 2.38
N MET A 7 3.49 28.11 3.26
CA MET A 7 2.81 26.85 2.96
C MET A 7 1.62 27.05 2.03
N ALA A 8 0.83 28.10 2.25
CA ALA A 8 -0.34 28.43 1.45
C ALA A 8 0.02 28.83 0.00
N MET A 9 1.21 29.42 -0.19
CA MET A 9 1.72 29.82 -1.50
C MET A 9 2.46 28.68 -2.25
N ARG A 10 2.50 27.46 -1.70
CA ARG A 10 3.15 26.33 -2.39
C ARG A 10 2.34 25.92 -3.63
N PRO A 11 2.97 25.76 -4.81
CA PRO A 11 2.27 25.22 -5.97
C PRO A 11 1.77 23.80 -5.66
N LYS A 12 0.52 23.49 -6.06
CA LYS A 12 -0.03 22.15 -5.92
C LYS A 12 0.85 21.17 -6.69
N LYS A 13 1.49 20.26 -5.97
CA LYS A 13 2.19 19.12 -6.59
C LYS A 13 1.12 18.27 -7.24
N ASN A 14 1.17 18.16 -8.57
CA ASN A 14 0.29 17.30 -9.35
C ASN A 14 0.73 15.84 -9.14
N ILE A 15 0.49 15.31 -7.94
CA ILE A 15 0.81 13.94 -7.58
C ILE A 15 -0.24 13.09 -8.29
N ARG A 16 0.12 12.49 -9.42
CA ARG A 16 -0.68 11.41 -9.99
C ARG A 16 -0.81 10.35 -8.91
N PHE A 17 -2.02 10.10 -8.45
CA PHE A 17 -2.31 9.05 -7.49
C PHE A 17 -1.88 7.72 -8.13
N GLN A 18 -0.72 7.22 -7.73
CA GLN A 18 -0.30 5.87 -8.07
C GLN A 18 -1.06 4.99 -7.09
N ALA A 19 -2.01 4.20 -7.61
CA ALA A 19 -2.68 3.20 -6.79
C ALA A 19 -1.59 2.33 -6.13
N PRO A 20 -1.70 2.04 -4.82
CA PRO A 20 -0.79 1.09 -4.19
C PRO A 20 -0.84 -0.18 -5.03
N GLN A 21 0.31 -0.58 -5.57
CA GLN A 21 0.44 -1.89 -6.18
C GLN A 21 0.12 -2.85 -5.05
N ILE A 22 -1.06 -3.48 -5.12
CA ILE A 22 -1.46 -4.51 -4.16
C ILE A 22 -0.40 -5.58 -4.29
N GLU A 23 0.57 -5.57 -3.37
CA GLU A 23 1.53 -6.64 -3.27
C GLU A 23 0.71 -7.92 -3.07
N LYS A 24 0.75 -8.82 -4.06
CA LYS A 24 0.08 -10.10 -3.94
C LYS A 24 0.71 -10.87 -2.75
N GLY A 25 -0.15 -11.50 -1.96
CA GLY A 25 0.22 -12.20 -0.73
C GLY A 25 -0.05 -11.38 0.53
N PHE A 26 -0.93 -11.89 1.39
CA PHE A 26 -1.01 -11.50 2.80
C PHE A 26 0.21 -12.05 3.54
N ILE A 27 0.72 -11.34 4.54
CA ILE A 27 1.77 -11.89 5.40
C ILE A 27 1.09 -12.70 6.51
N ASP A 28 1.40 -14.01 6.60
CA ASP A 28 0.99 -14.80 7.75
C ASP A 28 1.78 -14.37 8.99
N PHE A 29 1.06 -13.91 10.00
CA PHE A 29 1.64 -13.36 11.23
C PHE A 29 2.37 -14.42 12.07
N LYS A 30 2.07 -15.71 11.88
CA LYS A 30 2.71 -16.80 12.63
C LYS A 30 4.04 -17.22 12.02
N THR A 31 4.12 -17.29 10.70
CA THR A 31 5.30 -17.79 9.98
C THR A 31 6.13 -16.71 9.31
N GLY A 32 5.59 -15.49 9.18
CA GLY A 32 6.21 -14.40 8.43
C GLY A 32 6.24 -14.63 6.92
N ARG A 33 5.59 -15.70 6.42
CA ARG A 33 5.58 -16.07 5.00
C ARG A 33 4.44 -15.38 4.26
N ARG A 34 4.61 -15.18 2.95
CA ARG A 34 3.54 -14.65 2.08
C ARG A 34 2.55 -15.76 1.76
N VAL A 35 1.27 -15.46 1.92
CA VAL A 35 0.16 -16.38 1.69
C VAL A 35 -0.80 -15.73 0.73
N ASP A 36 -1.03 -16.39 -0.40
CA ASP A 36 -2.12 -16.06 -1.29
C ASP A 36 -3.38 -16.81 -0.85
N ILE A 37 -4.47 -16.07 -0.65
CA ILE A 37 -5.77 -16.63 -0.32
C ILE A 37 -6.58 -16.66 -1.62
N ASN A 38 -6.93 -17.85 -2.08
CA ASN A 38 -7.84 -17.96 -3.22
C ASN A 38 -9.22 -17.40 -2.82
N PRO A 39 -9.73 -16.34 -3.49
CA PRO A 39 -10.96 -15.67 -3.08
C PRO A 39 -12.21 -16.56 -3.20
N VAL A 40 -12.16 -17.61 -4.01
CA VAL A 40 -13.29 -18.51 -4.27
C VAL A 40 -13.29 -19.71 -3.32
N THR A 41 -12.12 -20.32 -3.11
CA THR A 41 -12.00 -21.54 -2.30
C THR A 41 -11.54 -21.29 -0.87
N ARG A 42 -11.12 -20.06 -0.56
CA ARG A 42 -10.48 -19.65 0.70
C ARG A 42 -9.29 -20.51 1.10
N LYS A 43 -8.73 -21.28 0.15
CA LYS A 43 -7.54 -22.08 0.38
C LYS A 43 -6.34 -21.15 0.42
N GLU A 44 -5.58 -21.26 1.50
CA GLU A 44 -4.31 -20.60 1.70
C GLU A 44 -3.24 -21.35 0.92
N THR A 45 -2.54 -20.66 0.04
CA THR A 45 -1.38 -21.18 -0.69
C THR A 45 -0.17 -20.35 -0.28
N PHE A 46 0.84 -21.00 0.28
CA PHE A 46 2.10 -20.34 0.61
C PHE A 46 2.84 -20.02 -0.69
N VAL A 47 3.19 -18.75 -0.88
CA VAL A 47 4.00 -18.30 -2.00
C VAL A 47 5.39 -18.06 -1.42
N ASP A 48 6.30 -19.01 -1.68
CA ASP A 48 7.73 -18.87 -1.33
C ASP A 48 8.44 -17.85 -2.23
#